data_AF-A0A4R9XLG5-F1
#
_entry.id   AF-A0A4R9XLG5-F1
#
_cell.length_a   1.000
_cell.length_b   1.000
_cell.length_c   1.000
_cell.angle_alpha   90.00
_cell.angle_beta   90.00
_cell.angle_gamma   90.00
#
_symmetry.space_group_name_H-M   'P 1'
#
loop_
_entity.id
_entity.type
_entity.pdbx_description
1 polymer ?
#
loop_
_entity_poly.entity_id
_entity_poly.type
_entity_poly.pdbx_seq_one_letter_code
_entity_poly.pdbx_strand_id
1 'polypeptide(L)' 'MGDVVNLRQARKQKARVEKERLANQNQALHGRSKADRDHDRLTADKAEKFVTGHRREKPGDPET' A
#
# COMPACT_ATOMS: atom_id res chain seq x y z
N MET A 1 -8.64 19.12 34.81
CA MET A 1 -7.31 19.26 34.17
C MET A 1 -7.45 18.83 32.72
N GLY A 2 -7.11 19.68 31.76
CA GLY A 2 -7.04 19.29 30.34
C GLY A 2 -5.58 19.26 29.91
N ASP A 3 -5.11 18.10 29.44
CA ASP A 3 -3.73 17.99 28.94
C ASP A 3 -3.60 18.74 27.61
N VAL A 4 -2.79 19.80 27.61
CA VAL A 4 -2.46 20.55 26.40
C VAL A 4 -1.43 19.76 25.60
N VAL A 5 -1.91 18.97 24.65
CA VAL A 5 -1.03 18.19 23.77
C VAL A 5 -0.50 19.07 22.63
N ASN A 6 0.82 19.10 22.48
CA ASN A 6 1.46 19.84 21.39
C ASN A 6 1.27 19.10 20.04
N LEU A 7 0.33 19.58 19.23
CA LEU A 7 0.01 18.99 17.93
C LEU A 7 1.19 18.97 16.95
N ARG A 8 2.15 19.91 17.05
CA ARG A 8 3.35 19.91 16.20
C ARG A 8 4.24 18.71 16.50
N GLN A 9 4.43 18.40 17.78
CA GLN A 9 5.21 17.23 18.21
C GLN A 9 4.50 15.94 17.79
N ALA A 10 3.18 15.85 17.99
CA ALA A 10 2.39 14.69 17.57
C ALA A 10 2.47 14.44 16.05
N ARG A 11 2.35 15.48 15.21
CA ARG A 11 2.51 15.36 13.76
C ARG A 11 3.91 14.91 13.36
N LYS A 12 4.95 15.45 14.00
CA LYS A 12 6.35 15.06 13.74
C LYS A 12 6.59 13.59 14.11
N GLN A 13 6.01 13.12 15.21
CA GLN A 13 6.10 11.72 15.62
C GLN A 13 5.40 10.80 14.61
N LYS A 14 4.18 11.14 14.17
CA LYS A 14 3.47 10.40 13.11
C LYS A 14 4.30 10.29 11.84
N ALA A 15 4.85 11.42 11.37
CA ALA A 15 5.70 11.44 10.17
C ALA A 15 6.97 10.58 10.32
N ARG A 16 7.56 10.52 11.53
CA ARG A 16 8.71 9.64 11.79
C ARG A 16 8.31 8.16 11.75
N VAL A 17 7.21 7.80 12.39
CA VAL A 17 6.69 6.42 12.40
C VAL A 17 6.34 5.96 10.99
N GLU A 18 5.72 6.81 10.17
CA GLU A 18 5.42 6.49 8.77
C GLU A 18 6.70 6.24 7.96
N LYS A 19 7.72 7.09 8.12
CA LYS A 19 9.02 6.90 7.46
C LYS A 19 9.71 5.60 7.89
N GLU A 20 9.67 5.26 9.17
CA GLU A 20 10.23 3.99 9.67
C GLU A 20 9.46 2.78 9.11
N ARG A 21 8.13 2.84 9.03
CA ARG A 21 7.33 1.77 8.41
C ARG A 21 7.69 1.59 6.94
N LEU A 22 7.80 2.68 6.18
CA LEU A 22 8.22 2.63 4.78
C LEU A 22 9.65 2.09 4.63
N ALA A 23 10.57 2.50 5.50
CA ALA A 23 11.94 1.98 5.50
C ALA A 23 11.98 0.47 5.78
N ASN A 24 11.21 -0.02 6.75
CA ASN A 24 11.12 -1.45 7.06
C ASN A 24 10.51 -2.26 5.90
N GLN A 25 9.45 -1.73 5.27
CA GLN A 25 8.87 -2.33 4.08
C GLN A 25 9.88 -2.39 2.94
N ASN A 26 10.56 -1.27 2.66
CA ASN A 26 11.58 -1.21 1.62
C ASN A 26 12.77 -2.13 1.92
N GLN A 27 13.18 -2.25 3.19
CA GLN A 27 14.24 -3.17 3.61
C GLN A 27 13.84 -4.63 3.41
N ALA A 28 12.59 -4.99 3.73
CA ALA A 28 12.08 -6.34 3.46
C ALA A 28 11.95 -6.65 1.96
N LEU A 29 11.70 -5.61 1.14
CA LEU A 29 11.68 -5.73 -0.32
C LEU A 29 13.09 -5.68 -0.94
N HIS A 30 14.05 -5.06 -0.25
CA HIS A 30 15.42 -4.93 -0.69
C HIS A 30 16.13 -6.29 -0.61
N GLY A 31 16.76 -6.71 -1.70
CA GLY A 31 17.39 -8.03 -1.82
C GLY A 31 16.52 -9.10 -2.49
N ARG A 32 15.27 -8.80 -2.86
CA ARG A 32 14.50 -9.68 -3.74
C ARG A 32 15.14 -9.77 -5.12
N SER A 33 15.28 -10.99 -5.64
CA SER A 33 15.83 -11.20 -6.97
C SER A 33 14.89 -10.62 -8.04
N LYS A 34 15.40 -10.40 -9.25
CA LYS A 34 14.55 -9.97 -10.38
C LYS A 34 13.45 -11.00 -10.66
N ALA A 35 13.75 -12.29 -10.52
CA ALA A 35 12.82 -13.39 -10.73
C ALA A 35 11.65 -13.37 -9.73
N ASP A 36 11.93 -13.10 -8.44
CA ASP A 36 10.88 -13.02 -7.42
C ASP A 36 9.94 -11.84 -7.65
N ARG A 37 10.48 -10.68 -8.05
CA ARG A 37 9.68 -9.50 -8.41
C ARG A 37 8.79 -9.77 -9.62
N ASP A 38 9.32 -10.45 -10.63
CA ASP A 38 8.57 -10.77 -11.84
C ASP A 38 7.49 -11.84 -11.56
N HIS A 39 7.77 -12.83 -10.71
CA HIS A 39 6.78 -13.81 -10.26
C HIS A 39 5.62 -13.14 -9.50
N ASP A 40 5.92 -12.24 -8.56
CA ASP A 40 4.91 -11.49 -7.81
C ASP A 40 4.06 -10.62 -8.75
N ARG A 41 4.69 -9.94 -9.72
CA ARG A 41 3.97 -9.15 -10.73
C ARG A 41 3.03 -10.02 -11.56
N LEU A 42 3.51 -11.15 -12.08
CA LEU A 42 2.68 -12.06 -12.86
C LEU A 42 1.52 -12.64 -12.05
N THR A 43 1.73 -12.86 -10.75
CA THR A 43 0.68 -13.32 -9.84
C THR A 43 -0.37 -12.24 -9.61
N ALA A 44 0.05 -11.00 -9.38
CA ALA A 44 -0.84 -9.84 -9.25
C ALA A 44 -1.65 -9.60 -10.54
N ASP A 45 -0.99 -9.60 -11.70
CA ASP A 45 -1.64 -9.41 -13.01
C ASP A 45 -2.70 -10.49 -13.28
N LYS A 46 -2.41 -11.75 -12.93
CA LYS A 46 -3.38 -12.85 -13.07
C LYS A 46 -4.58 -12.66 -12.14
N ALA A 47 -4.35 -12.24 -10.91
CA ALA A 47 -5.41 -11.98 -9.94
C ALA A 47 -6.30 -10.81 -10.41
N GLU A 48 -5.70 -9.73 -10.91
CA GLU A 48 -6.42 -8.58 -11.46
C GLU A 48 -7.24 -8.98 -12.69
N LYS A 49 -6.66 -9.75 -13.63
CA LYS A 49 -7.37 -10.28 -14.80
C LYS A 49 -8.51 -11.22 -14.41
N PHE A 50 -8.34 -12.03 -13.38
CA PHE A 50 -9.38 -12.90 -12.85
C PHE A 50 -10.56 -12.09 -12.29
N VAL A 51 -10.27 -11.05 -11.50
CA VAL A 51 -11.30 -10.18 -10.92
C VAL A 51 -12.02 -9.37 -12.01
N THR A 52 -11.28 -8.76 -12.94
CA THR A 52 -11.85 -7.97 -14.04
C THR A 52 -12.66 -8.85 -14.99
N GLY A 53 -12.19 -10.04 -15.34
CA GLY A 53 -12.94 -11.01 -16.15
C GLY A 53 -14.20 -11.56 -15.48
N HIS A 54 -14.35 -11.39 -14.16
CA HIS A 54 -15.54 -11.76 -13.40
C HIS A 54 -16.36 -10.56 -12.91
N ARG A 55 -15.92 -9.34 -13.24
CA ARG A 55 -16.67 -8.12 -12.94
C ARG A 55 -17.89 -8.08 -13.84
N ARG A 56 -19.06 -8.31 -13.24
CA ARG A 56 -20.35 -8.03 -13.88
C ARG A 56 -20.57 -6.52 -13.77
N GLU A 57 -20.54 -5.81 -14.88
CA GLU A 57 -20.93 -4.40 -14.91
C GLU A 57 -22.34 -4.29 -14.32
N LYS A 58 -22.47 -3.56 -13.20
CA LYS A 58 -23.78 -3.13 -12.73
C LYS A 58 -24.24 -2.01 -13.67
N PRO A 59 -25.50 -2.01 -14.13
CA PRO A 59 -26.03 -0.90 -14.90
C PRO A 59 -26.12 0.31 -13.95
N GLY A 60 -25.10 1.17 -13.94
CA GLY A 60 -25.11 2.40 -13.15
C GLY A 60 -23.81 2.83 -12.48
N ASP A 61 -22.68 2.12 -12.60
CA ASP A 61 -21.39 2.67 -12.20
C ASP A 61 -20.77 3.41 -13.39
N PRO A 62 -20.75 4.77 -13.41
CA PRO A 62 -19.96 5.49 -14.38
C PRO A 62 -18.50 5.22 -14.06
N GLU A 63 -17.78 4.63 -15.02
CA GLU A 63 -16.33 4.51 -14.92
C GLU A 63 -15.71 5.89 -14.69
N THR A 64 -15.16 6.10 -13.51
CA THR A 64 -14.10 7.08 -13.22
C THR A 64 -13.22 6.54 -12.11
#